data_AF-A0A2G5C0A6-F1
#
_entry.id   AF-A0A2G5C0A6-F1
#
_cell.length_a   1.000
_cell.length_b   1.000
_cell.length_c   1.000
_cell.angle_alpha   90.00
_cell.angle_beta   90.00
_cell.angle_gamma   90.00
#
_symmetry.space_group_name_H-M   'P 1'
#
loop_
_entity.id
_entity.type
_entity.pdbx_description
1 polymer ?
#
loop_
_entity_poly.entity_id
_entity_poly.type
_entity_poly.pdbx_seq_one_letter_code
_entity_poly.pdbx_strand_id
1 'polypeptide(L)'
;YKSDRGAHTYWLEKGIAEARPDHILNLIHYEDAASLAIAILKKKLQGRIFLGCDNHPLSRQEVMDLVERSGKFNKKFQAFTGTNDSLGKKLNNSKTRAEIGWEPKYPSFAQFLGVEE
;
A
#
# COMPACT_ATOMS: atom_id res chain seq x y z
N TYR A 1 -0.90 3.44 3.57
CA TYR A 1 -1.37 2.72 4.77
C TYR A 1 -0.71 3.30 6.00
N LYS A 2 -1.39 3.18 7.13
CA LYS A 2 -0.94 3.41 8.51
C LYS A 2 -1.81 2.53 9.41
N SER A 3 -1.46 2.33 10.67
CA SER A 3 -2.18 1.44 11.60
C SER A 3 -3.69 1.70 11.69
N ASP A 4 -4.10 2.96 11.69
CA ASP A 4 -5.50 3.39 11.85
C ASP A 4 -6.14 3.86 10.54
N ARG A 5 -5.39 3.86 9.42
CA ARG A 5 -5.86 4.39 8.14
C ARG A 5 -5.36 3.59 6.93
N GLY A 6 -6.30 3.13 6.10
CA GLY A 6 -6.03 2.58 4.79
C GLY A 6 -7.16 1.70 4.29
N ALA A 7 -6.94 1.01 3.17
CA ALA A 7 -7.92 0.08 2.63
C ALA A 7 -8.27 -1.04 3.62
N HIS A 8 -7.27 -1.57 4.33
CA HIS A 8 -7.45 -2.60 5.35
C HIS A 8 -8.40 -2.15 6.48
N THR A 9 -8.29 -0.91 6.97
CA THR A 9 -9.20 -0.44 8.03
C THR A 9 -10.63 -0.34 7.51
N TYR A 10 -10.83 0.18 6.30
CA TYR A 10 -12.16 0.20 5.67
C TYR A 10 -12.77 -1.21 5.52
N TRP A 11 -11.99 -2.19 5.06
CA TRP A 11 -12.48 -3.56 4.89
C TRP A 11 -12.77 -4.24 6.23
N LEU A 12 -11.92 -4.04 7.24
CA LEU A 12 -12.16 -4.51 8.61
C LEU A 12 -13.47 -3.95 9.19
N GLU A 13 -13.77 -2.68 8.94
CA GLU A 13 -15.02 -2.04 9.37
C GLU A 13 -16.24 -2.60 8.63
N LYS A 14 -16.11 -2.87 7.33
CA LYS A 14 -17.18 -3.41 6.49
C LYS A 14 -17.50 -4.88 6.78
N GLY A 15 -16.50 -5.69 7.12
CA GLY A 15 -16.63 -7.14 7.27
C GLY A 15 -16.73 -7.87 5.91
N ILE A 16 -17.69 -7.50 5.06
CA ILE A 16 -17.86 -8.02 3.69
C ILE A 16 -17.74 -6.87 2.69
N ALA A 17 -16.98 -7.08 1.61
CA ALA A 17 -16.80 -6.08 0.55
C ALA A 17 -17.07 -6.66 -0.84
N GLU A 18 -17.96 -6.03 -1.61
CA GLU A 18 -18.24 -6.35 -3.01
C GLU A 18 -17.13 -5.82 -3.94
N ALA A 19 -15.97 -6.44 -3.86
CA ALA A 19 -14.78 -6.11 -4.64
C ALA A 19 -14.05 -7.41 -5.00
N ARG A 20 -13.36 -7.50 -6.14
CA ARG A 20 -12.58 -8.71 -6.46
C ARG A 20 -11.37 -8.87 -5.53
N PRO A 21 -11.09 -10.09 -5.02
CA PRO A 21 -9.99 -10.34 -4.09
C PRO A 21 -8.60 -10.16 -4.71
N ASP A 22 -8.45 -10.47 -6.00
CA ASP A 22 -7.17 -10.53 -6.74
C ASP A 22 -6.77 -9.21 -7.43
N HIS A 23 -7.50 -8.12 -7.18
CA HIS A 23 -7.12 -6.79 -7.69
C HIS A 23 -5.83 -6.31 -7.03
N ILE A 24 -4.85 -5.92 -7.84
CA ILE A 24 -3.54 -5.44 -7.37
C ILE A 24 -3.61 -4.01 -6.84
N LEU A 25 -3.14 -3.85 -5.61
CA LEU A 25 -2.89 -2.58 -4.95
C LEU A 25 -1.40 -2.28 -4.95
N ASN A 26 -1.07 -1.01 -5.20
CA ASN A 26 0.27 -0.48 -4.97
C ASN A 26 0.18 0.42 -3.76
N LEU A 27 0.96 0.09 -2.75
CA LEU A 27 0.83 0.69 -1.44
C LEU A 27 1.97 1.68 -1.18
N ILE A 28 1.74 2.60 -0.26
CA ILE A 28 2.76 3.49 0.30
C ILE A 28 2.32 3.86 1.72
N HIS A 29 3.25 3.89 2.67
CA HIS A 29 2.96 4.39 4.01
C HIS A 29 2.68 5.90 3.98
N TYR A 30 1.79 6.43 4.82
CA TYR A 30 1.44 7.87 4.79
C TYR A 30 2.65 8.77 5.07
N GLU A 31 3.53 8.38 6.00
CA GLU A 31 4.78 9.12 6.28
C GLU A 31 5.74 9.09 5.07
N ASP A 32 5.75 8.00 4.30
CA ASP A 32 6.58 7.88 3.11
C ASP A 32 6.04 8.70 1.93
N ALA A 33 4.72 8.79 1.78
CA ALA A 33 4.10 9.70 0.82
C ALA A 33 4.46 11.16 1.13
N ALA A 34 4.43 11.55 2.42
CA ALA A 34 4.81 12.88 2.86
C ALA A 34 6.32 13.15 2.66
N SER A 35 7.18 12.22 3.06
CA SER A 35 8.63 12.37 2.91
C SER A 35 9.08 12.41 1.44
N LEU A 36 8.41 11.64 0.58
CA LEU A 36 8.61 11.68 -0.87
C LEU A 36 8.26 13.05 -1.45
N ALA A 37 7.10 13.62 -1.08
CA ALA A 37 6.71 14.95 -1.54
C ALA A 37 7.74 16.02 -1.14
N ILE A 38 8.23 15.98 0.11
CA ILE A 38 9.30 16.87 0.58
C ILE A 38 10.59 16.68 -0.24
N ALA A 39 10.98 15.43 -0.51
CA ALA A 39 12.17 15.12 -1.31
C ALA A 39 12.06 15.68 -2.74
N ILE A 40 10.90 15.54 -3.38
CA ILE A 40 10.62 16.09 -4.71
C ILE A 40 10.71 17.62 -4.69
N LEU A 41 10.05 18.28 -3.74
CA LEU A 41 10.04 19.75 -3.63
C LEU A 41 11.46 20.32 -3.45
N LYS A 42 12.31 19.65 -2.66
CA LYS A 42 13.70 20.06 -2.44
C LYS A 42 14.55 20.02 -3.72
N LYS A 43 14.21 19.17 -4.70
CA LYS A 43 14.95 19.07 -5.98
C LYS A 43 14.63 20.20 -6.95
N LYS A 44 13.50 20.91 -6.77
CA LYS A 44 13.06 22.03 -7.62
C LYS A 44 12.98 21.68 -9.12
N LEU A 45 12.67 20.42 -9.45
CA LEU A 45 12.54 19.94 -10.83
C LEU A 45 11.15 20.29 -11.38
N GLN A 46 11.09 20.91 -12.55
CA GLN A 46 9.84 21.32 -13.20
C GLN A 46 9.45 20.34 -14.32
N GLY A 47 8.15 20.16 -14.56
CA GLY A 47 7.63 19.32 -15.65
C GLY A 47 7.94 17.82 -15.50
N ARG A 48 8.16 17.35 -14.26
CA ARG A 48 8.50 15.96 -13.96
C ARG A 48 7.36 15.23 -13.26
N ILE A 49 7.25 13.94 -13.53
CA ILE A 49 6.32 13.01 -12.89
C ILE A 49 7.14 12.03 -12.07
N PHE A 50 6.78 11.89 -10.80
CA PHE A 50 7.38 10.95 -9.86
C PHE A 50 6.32 9.98 -9.37
N LEU A 51 6.68 8.70 -9.25
CA LEU A 51 5.80 7.63 -8.85
C LEU A 51 6.13 7.19 -7.42
N GLY A 52 5.16 7.24 -6.52
CA GLY A 52 5.31 6.81 -5.13
C GLY A 52 4.63 5.48 -4.85
N CYS A 53 5.41 4.47 -4.47
CA CYS A 53 4.94 3.19 -3.91
C CYS A 53 6.04 2.56 -3.05
N ASP A 54 5.72 1.52 -2.31
CA ASP A 54 6.67 0.74 -1.51
C ASP A 54 7.37 -0.37 -2.32
N ASN A 55 7.01 -0.56 -3.59
CA ASN A 55 7.45 -1.62 -4.52
C ASN A 55 6.99 -3.04 -4.17
N HIS A 56 6.06 -3.21 -3.25
CA HIS A 56 5.51 -4.51 -2.86
C HIS A 56 4.01 -4.57 -3.21
N PRO A 57 3.68 -4.76 -4.51
CA PRO A 57 2.29 -4.86 -4.92
C PRO A 57 1.64 -6.09 -4.28
N LEU A 58 0.43 -5.90 -3.75
CA LEU A 58 -0.36 -6.95 -3.09
C LEU A 58 -1.77 -6.95 -3.67
N SER A 59 -2.39 -8.11 -3.77
CA SER A 59 -3.83 -8.22 -3.98
C SER A 59 -4.61 -7.74 -2.76
N ARG A 60 -5.90 -7.44 -2.92
CA ARG A 60 -6.78 -7.11 -1.79
C ARG A 60 -6.84 -8.24 -0.78
N GLN A 61 -6.89 -9.48 -1.25
CA GLN A 61 -6.88 -10.66 -0.40
C GLN A 61 -5.59 -10.77 0.40
N GLU A 62 -4.42 -10.67 -0.25
CA GLU A 62 -3.13 -10.71 0.45
C GLU A 62 -3.00 -9.62 1.52
N VAL A 63 -3.53 -8.42 1.27
CA VAL A 63 -3.58 -7.36 2.29
C VAL A 63 -4.34 -7.81 3.53
N MET A 64 -5.50 -8.45 3.36
CA MET A 64 -6.31 -8.92 4.49
C MET A 64 -5.73 -10.16 5.16
N ASP A 65 -5.04 -11.03 4.41
CA ASP A 65 -4.33 -12.19 4.96
C ASP A 65 -3.17 -11.73 5.87
N LEU A 66 -2.40 -10.71 5.44
CA LEU A 66 -1.35 -10.11 6.27
C LEU A 66 -1.90 -9.44 7.52
N VAL A 67 -3.07 -8.80 7.41
CA VAL A 67 -3.77 -8.18 8.54
C VAL A 67 -4.19 -9.23 9.57
N GLU A 68 -4.84 -10.32 9.16
CA GLU A 68 -5.21 -11.42 10.06
C GLU A 68 -3.96 -12.04 10.69
N ARG A 69 -2.93 -12.32 9.88
CA ARG A 69 -1.66 -12.90 10.35
C ARG A 69 -0.95 -12.02 11.38
N SER A 70 -1.10 -10.71 11.30
CA SER A 70 -0.44 -9.78 12.23
C SER A 70 -0.99 -9.84 13.65
N GLY A 71 -2.23 -10.28 13.84
CA GLY A 71 -2.90 -10.26 15.15
C GLY A 71 -3.07 -8.86 15.77
N LYS A 72 -2.76 -7.79 15.03
CA LYS A 72 -2.78 -6.40 15.53
C LYS A 72 -4.19 -5.78 15.55
N PHE A 73 -5.18 -6.46 14.99
CA PHE A 73 -6.53 -5.92 14.78
C PHE A 73 -7.57 -6.81 15.45
N ASN A 74 -8.47 -6.20 16.23
CA ASN A 74 -9.52 -6.93 16.97
C ASN A 74 -10.71 -7.33 16.09
N LYS A 75 -10.92 -6.63 14.97
CA LYS A 75 -12.00 -6.91 14.02
C LYS A 75 -11.55 -8.00 13.06
N LYS A 76 -12.50 -8.83 12.62
CA LYS A 76 -12.27 -9.85 11.61
C LYS A 76 -12.93 -9.44 10.30
N PHE A 77 -12.16 -9.49 9.24
CA PHE A 77 -12.68 -9.41 7.89
C PHE A 77 -13.24 -10.76 7.47
N GLN A 78 -14.38 -10.75 6.78
CA GLN A 78 -15.08 -11.97 6.39
C GLN A 78 -14.72 -12.37 4.96
N ALA A 79 -15.04 -11.54 3.96
CA ALA A 79 -14.82 -11.90 2.57
C ALA A 79 -14.89 -10.73 1.59
N PHE A 80 -14.15 -10.89 0.49
CA PHE A 80 -14.40 -10.20 -0.78
C PHE A 80 -15.39 -11.01 -1.63
N THR A 81 -16.41 -10.37 -2.20
CA THR A 81 -17.48 -11.06 -2.95
C THR A 81 -17.61 -10.62 -4.42
N GLY A 82 -16.79 -9.68 -4.89
CA GLY A 82 -16.89 -9.16 -6.25
C GLY A 82 -16.10 -9.97 -7.28
N THR A 83 -16.46 -9.84 -8.57
CA THR A 83 -15.79 -10.52 -9.69
C THR A 83 -15.53 -9.64 -10.92
N ASN A 84 -16.09 -8.43 -10.97
CA ASN A 84 -16.30 -7.71 -12.24
C ASN A 84 -15.37 -6.49 -12.48
N ASP A 85 -14.48 -6.14 -11.55
CA ASP A 85 -13.52 -5.03 -11.75
C ASP A 85 -12.22 -5.49 -12.41
N SER A 86 -11.37 -4.58 -12.90
CA SER A 86 -10.08 -4.93 -13.55
C SER A 86 -9.04 -5.46 -12.54
N LEU A 87 -7.99 -6.15 -13.01
CA LEU A 87 -6.89 -6.66 -12.17
C LEU A 87 -5.93 -5.57 -11.62
N GLY A 88 -5.99 -4.35 -12.15
CA GLY A 88 -5.03 -3.30 -11.80
C GLY A 88 -3.68 -3.47 -12.49
N LYS A 89 -2.64 -2.84 -11.95
CA LYS A 89 -1.27 -2.80 -12.49
C LYS A 89 -0.26 -2.92 -11.36
N LYS A 90 0.92 -3.48 -11.62
CA LYS A 90 2.06 -3.44 -10.69
C LYS A 90 2.93 -2.22 -11.01
N LEU A 91 3.29 -1.48 -9.98
CA LEU A 91 4.05 -0.25 -10.07
C LEU A 91 5.40 -0.41 -9.37
N ASN A 92 6.40 0.30 -9.87
CA ASN A 92 7.75 0.31 -9.32
C ASN A 92 8.31 1.74 -9.38
N ASN A 93 8.94 2.20 -8.29
CA ASN A 93 9.46 3.55 -8.17
C ASN A 93 10.98 3.68 -8.30
N SER A 94 11.70 2.67 -8.80
CA SER A 94 13.16 2.68 -8.99
C SER A 94 13.66 3.96 -9.69
N LYS A 95 12.99 4.41 -10.75
CA LYS A 95 13.32 5.68 -11.43
C LYS A 95 13.20 6.89 -10.49
N THR A 96 12.15 6.95 -9.69
CA THR A 96 11.95 8.05 -8.73
C THR A 96 13.08 8.04 -7.70
N ARG A 97 13.38 6.87 -7.11
CA ARG A 97 14.47 6.71 -6.14
C ARG A 97 15.82 7.14 -6.71
N ALA A 98 16.16 6.67 -7.91
CA ALA A 98 17.42 7.00 -8.57
C ALA A 98 17.55 8.51 -8.87
N GLU A 99 16.46 9.15 -9.30
CA GLU A 99 16.49 10.57 -9.69
C GLU A 99 16.58 11.52 -8.49
N ILE A 100 15.86 11.23 -7.40
CA ILE A 100 15.78 12.15 -6.25
C ILE A 100 16.58 11.68 -5.02
N GLY A 101 17.10 10.45 -5.01
CA GLY A 101 17.84 9.88 -3.88
C GLY A 101 16.97 9.66 -2.65
N TRP A 102 15.73 9.20 -2.84
CA TRP A 102 14.77 8.94 -1.76
C TRP A 102 14.48 7.44 -1.64
N GLU A 103 14.29 6.98 -0.41
CA GLU A 103 13.83 5.63 -0.08
C GLU A 103 12.75 5.68 1.02
N PRO A 104 11.76 4.76 1.00
CA PRO A 104 10.74 4.68 2.04
C PRO A 104 11.33 4.19 3.35
N LYS A 105 10.84 4.74 4.46
CA LYS A 105 11.11 4.25 5.82
C LYS A 105 10.38 2.93 6.09
N TYR A 106 9.19 2.75 5.52
CA TYR A 106 8.40 1.52 5.63
C TYR A 106 8.39 0.84 4.25
N PRO A 107 9.30 -0.11 4.01
CA PRO A 107 9.56 -0.60 2.66
C PRO A 107 8.52 -1.59 2.17
N SER A 108 7.68 -2.17 3.04
CA SER A 108 6.56 -3.04 2.66
C SER A 108 5.44 -2.98 3.70
N PHE A 109 4.22 -3.29 3.27
CA PHE A 109 3.09 -3.44 4.19
C PHE A 109 3.27 -4.59 5.19
N ALA A 110 3.89 -5.70 4.75
CA ALA A 110 4.15 -6.86 5.59
C ALA A 110 5.16 -6.55 6.71
N GLN A 111 6.27 -5.87 6.39
CA GLN A 111 7.25 -5.42 7.39
C GLN A 111 6.64 -4.38 8.34
N PHE A 112 5.82 -3.46 7.83
CA PHE A 112 5.08 -2.52 8.69
C PHE A 112 4.18 -3.25 9.71
N LEU A 113 3.53 -4.33 9.29
CA LEU A 113 2.73 -5.18 10.16
C LEU A 113 3.57 -6.13 11.03
N GLY A 114 4.87 -6.26 10.79
CA GLY A 114 5.76 -7.14 11.56
C GLY A 114 5.51 -8.62 11.30
N VAL A 115 5.12 -8.96 10.08
CA VAL A 115 4.79 -10.34 9.66
C VAL A 115 5.71 -10.87 8.55
N GLU A 116 6.76 -10.12 8.22
CA GLU A 116 7.83 -10.50 7.30
C GLU A 116 9.06 -10.86 8.15
N GLU A 117 9.75 -11.95 7.81
CA GLU A 117 10.98 -12.41 8.50
C GLU A 117 12.16 -11.47 8.26
#